data_AF-A0A941XUC6-F1
#
_entry.id   AF-A0A941XUC6-F1
#
_cell.length_a   1.000
_cell.length_b   1.000
_cell.length_c   1.000
_cell.angle_alpha   90.00
_cell.angle_beta   90.00
_cell.angle_gamma   90.00
#
_symmetry.space_group_name_H-M   'P 1'
#
loop_
_entity.id
_entity.type
_entity.pdbx_description
1 polymer ?
#
loop_
_entity_poly.entity_id
_entity_poly.type
_entity_poly.pdbx_seq_one_letter_code
_entity_poly.pdbx_strand_id
1 'polypeptide(L)'
;MKDLILIPDLGVLKNECKNVKRKQFNRLLDEVNRYLNIDIPANPPAQSTTFIGISIMNLALAYLLTDDERYLNKASRYMSTVCDYEYWGNAHLVNVDLSASWILFGLSLGYNWLFDKLKIDEKKKILSKLKYQADIMLDYKQKTVGNGWSTNYWQNHNWINMTGLACCGYAIAKEYPKALEYIKEAKANFTKVFECLADDGSNYEGVTYWRYGGMWLFVYADLLNNREGINWFLKSNYLKNTFYYRLYQSASILNRQLNFGDCHDRYSSHSIAVYYKYASMYNDGYAQTLGNLVLDKYLYEEQYQSKLKPGILFEAGFELLWYDANVLEKSLEELPLVRKFDDLGLVCIRN
;
A
#
# COMPACT_ATOMS: atom_id res chain seq x y z
N MET A 1 5.65 -24.52 -6.55
CA MET A 1 6.03 -23.15 -6.14
C MET A 1 5.12 -22.75 -4.99
N LYS A 2 5.61 -22.10 -3.92
CA LYS A 2 4.73 -21.67 -2.81
C LYS A 2 3.79 -20.58 -3.32
N ASP A 3 2.51 -20.66 -2.95
CA ASP A 3 1.46 -19.70 -3.32
C ASP A 3 1.55 -18.45 -2.42
N LEU A 4 2.51 -17.57 -2.73
CA LEU A 4 2.76 -16.33 -2.00
C LEU A 4 2.02 -15.17 -2.67
N ILE A 5 1.07 -14.57 -1.95
CA ILE A 5 0.29 -13.42 -2.45
C ILE A 5 1.25 -12.28 -2.82
N LEU A 6 1.07 -11.66 -4.00
CA LEU A 6 1.90 -10.57 -4.54
C LEU A 6 3.38 -10.93 -4.81
N ILE A 7 3.80 -12.18 -4.62
CA ILE A 7 5.16 -12.66 -4.94
C ILE A 7 5.02 -13.85 -5.90
N PRO A 8 4.97 -13.60 -7.23
CA PRO A 8 4.79 -14.67 -8.21
C PRO A 8 5.89 -15.74 -8.16
N ASP A 9 7.16 -15.31 -8.02
CA ASP A 9 8.31 -16.21 -7.94
C ASP A 9 9.37 -15.67 -6.95
N LEU A 10 9.48 -16.32 -5.79
CA LEU A 10 10.45 -15.96 -4.76
C LEU A 10 11.91 -16.25 -5.19
N GLY A 11 12.13 -17.28 -6.02
CA GLY A 11 13.47 -17.63 -6.50
C GLY A 11 14.02 -16.56 -7.43
N VAL A 12 13.19 -16.08 -8.37
CA VAL A 12 13.51 -14.94 -9.24
C VAL A 12 13.78 -13.70 -8.39
N LEU A 13 12.88 -13.36 -7.45
CA LEU A 13 13.06 -12.19 -6.59
C LEU A 13 14.36 -12.25 -5.76
N LYS A 14 14.70 -13.42 -5.18
CA LYS A 14 15.97 -13.63 -4.47
C LYS A 14 17.18 -13.41 -5.38
N ASN A 15 17.11 -13.83 -6.65
CA ASN A 15 18.18 -13.61 -7.61
C ASN A 15 18.30 -12.13 -7.96
N GLU A 16 17.17 -11.45 -8.22
CA GLU A 16 17.12 -10.03 -8.54
C GLU A 16 17.68 -9.15 -7.40
N CYS A 17 17.41 -9.53 -6.15
CA CYS A 17 17.96 -8.84 -4.97
C CYS A 17 19.50 -8.88 -4.90
N LYS A 18 20.16 -9.84 -5.56
CA LYS A 18 21.63 -9.93 -5.62
C LYS A 18 22.22 -9.02 -6.70
N ASN A 19 21.42 -8.59 -7.67
CA ASN A 19 21.86 -7.80 -8.81
C ASN A 19 21.01 -6.53 -9.00
N VAL A 20 19.96 -6.59 -9.81
CA VAL A 20 19.22 -5.46 -10.37
C VAL A 20 18.32 -4.77 -9.34
N LYS A 21 17.83 -5.49 -8.32
CA LYS A 21 17.03 -4.95 -7.20
C LYS A 21 17.86 -4.70 -5.93
N ARG A 22 19.19 -4.79 -5.98
CA ARG A 22 20.07 -4.74 -4.79
C ARG A 22 19.86 -3.47 -3.96
N LYS A 23 19.64 -2.32 -4.60
CA LYS A 23 19.42 -1.03 -3.93
C LYS A 23 18.11 -1.03 -3.14
N GLN A 24 17.00 -1.46 -3.76
CA GLN A 24 15.69 -1.55 -3.12
C GLN A 24 15.69 -2.62 -2.02
N PHE A 25 16.47 -3.70 -2.21
CA PHE A 25 16.65 -4.71 -1.19
C PHE A 25 17.37 -4.17 0.05
N ASN A 26 18.48 -3.43 -0.14
CA ASN A 26 19.16 -2.75 0.97
C ASN A 26 18.23 -1.77 1.68
N ARG A 27 17.43 -1.02 0.92
CA ARG A 27 16.42 -0.09 1.45
C ARG A 27 15.36 -0.78 2.32
N LEU A 28 14.92 -1.98 1.95
CA LEU A 28 14.08 -2.84 2.79
C LEU A 28 14.81 -3.26 4.07
N LEU A 29 16.06 -3.73 3.95
CA LEU A 29 16.87 -4.16 5.10
C LEU A 29 17.10 -3.03 6.11
N ASP A 30 17.41 -1.81 5.65
CA ASP A 30 17.60 -0.64 6.50
C ASP A 30 16.34 -0.36 7.33
N GLU A 31 15.17 -0.47 6.72
CA GLU A 31 13.89 -0.25 7.37
C GLU A 31 13.54 -1.34 8.38
N VAL A 32 13.71 -2.62 8.02
CA VAL A 32 13.42 -3.71 8.96
C VAL A 32 14.41 -3.76 10.12
N ASN A 33 15.67 -3.36 9.90
CA ASN A 33 16.67 -3.20 10.96
C ASN A 33 16.27 -2.11 11.96
N ARG A 34 15.65 -1.02 11.49
CA ARG A 34 15.07 0.00 12.38
C ARG A 34 13.94 -0.59 13.23
N TYR A 35 13.09 -1.44 12.67
CA TYR A 35 12.01 -2.09 13.42
C TYR A 35 12.51 -2.99 14.53
N LEU A 36 13.65 -3.67 14.38
CA LEU A 36 14.19 -4.55 15.43
C LEU A 36 14.34 -3.81 16.78
N ASN A 37 14.63 -2.51 16.73
CA ASN A 37 14.80 -1.63 17.88
C ASN A 37 13.52 -0.92 18.35
N ILE A 38 12.38 -1.15 17.69
CA ILE A 38 11.09 -0.55 18.04
C ILE A 38 10.20 -1.64 18.62
N ASP A 39 9.68 -1.43 19.82
CA ASP A 39 8.64 -2.30 20.37
C ASP A 39 7.27 -1.62 20.22
N ILE A 40 6.30 -2.39 19.71
CA ILE A 40 4.90 -1.94 19.66
C ILE A 40 4.24 -2.17 21.01
N PRO A 41 3.34 -1.27 21.44
CA PRO A 41 2.70 -1.37 22.75
C PRO A 41 1.79 -2.59 22.84
N ALA A 42 1.64 -3.15 24.04
CA ALA A 42 0.76 -4.29 24.31
C ALA A 42 -0.74 -3.94 24.19
N ASN A 43 -1.10 -2.67 24.33
CA ASN A 43 -2.43 -2.14 24.06
C ASN A 43 -2.42 -1.30 22.78
N PRO A 44 -3.54 -1.17 22.06
CA PRO A 44 -3.64 -0.26 20.92
C PRO A 44 -3.19 1.15 21.34
N PRO A 45 -2.18 1.75 20.67
CA PRO A 45 -1.79 3.13 20.93
C PRO A 45 -2.97 4.06 20.71
N ALA A 46 -3.03 5.15 21.48
CA ALA A 46 -4.05 6.19 21.31
C ALA A 46 -3.95 6.90 19.94
N GLN A 47 -2.75 6.88 19.36
CA GLN A 47 -2.43 7.40 18.03
C GLN A 47 -2.68 6.31 16.95
N SER A 48 -2.12 6.47 15.76
CA SER A 48 -2.36 5.54 14.65
C SER A 48 -1.63 4.20 14.81
N THR A 49 -2.31 3.09 14.49
CA THR A 49 -1.74 1.73 14.38
C THR A 49 -1.43 1.29 12.95
N THR A 50 -1.68 2.15 11.97
CA THR A 50 -1.59 1.82 10.53
C THR A 50 -0.21 1.28 10.13
N PHE A 51 0.86 1.78 10.76
CA PHE A 51 2.22 1.35 10.48
C PHE A 51 2.50 -0.12 10.83
N ILE A 52 1.77 -0.71 11.78
CA ILE A 52 2.04 -2.07 12.28
C ILE A 52 1.81 -3.11 11.16
N GLY A 53 0.73 -2.95 10.39
CA GLY A 53 0.41 -3.86 9.29
C GLY A 53 1.51 -3.92 8.22
N ILE A 54 1.95 -2.77 7.72
CA ILE A 54 3.03 -2.74 6.74
C ILE A 54 4.38 -3.16 7.34
N SER A 55 4.61 -2.94 8.64
CA SER A 55 5.80 -3.48 9.31
C SER A 55 5.82 -5.02 9.30
N ILE A 56 4.67 -5.67 9.53
CA ILE A 56 4.55 -7.15 9.43
C ILE A 56 4.91 -7.61 8.02
N MET A 57 4.36 -6.95 6.99
CA MET A 57 4.67 -7.26 5.59
C MET A 57 6.18 -7.13 5.30
N ASN A 58 6.80 -6.01 5.66
CA ASN A 58 8.22 -5.77 5.41
C ASN A 58 9.11 -6.79 6.14
N LEU A 59 8.83 -7.10 7.41
CA LEU A 59 9.57 -8.11 8.17
C LEU A 59 9.43 -9.51 7.57
N ALA A 60 8.21 -9.88 7.17
CA ALA A 60 7.94 -11.17 6.53
C ALA A 60 8.69 -11.30 5.19
N LEU A 61 8.68 -10.24 4.37
CA LEU A 61 9.43 -10.19 3.11
C LEU A 61 10.94 -10.29 3.34
N ALA A 62 11.47 -9.54 4.30
CA ALA A 62 12.89 -9.59 4.64
C ALA A 62 13.32 -11.00 5.08
N TYR A 63 12.52 -11.66 5.92
CA TYR A 63 12.75 -13.07 6.28
C TYR A 63 12.75 -13.98 5.05
N LEU A 64 11.73 -13.89 4.19
CA LEU A 64 11.65 -14.72 2.99
C LEU A 64 12.88 -14.57 2.08
N LEU A 65 13.49 -13.38 2.02
CA LEU A 65 14.63 -13.08 1.16
C LEU A 65 15.98 -13.46 1.79
N THR A 66 16.10 -13.42 3.11
CA THR A 66 17.37 -13.57 3.84
C THR A 66 17.50 -14.86 4.64
N ASP A 67 16.36 -15.48 4.99
CA ASP A 67 16.27 -16.56 5.98
C ASP A 67 16.80 -16.14 7.38
N ASP A 68 16.87 -14.83 7.68
CA ASP A 68 17.33 -14.30 8.97
C ASP A 68 16.21 -14.34 10.03
N GLU A 69 16.37 -15.24 10.99
CA GLU A 69 15.44 -15.50 12.09
C GLU A 69 15.11 -14.26 12.95
N ARG A 70 15.95 -13.21 12.95
CA ARG A 70 15.62 -11.95 13.65
C ARG A 70 14.37 -11.30 13.07
N TYR A 71 14.22 -11.34 11.74
CA TYR A 71 13.05 -10.77 11.06
C TYR A 71 11.79 -11.63 11.27
N LEU A 72 11.93 -12.97 11.22
CA LEU A 72 10.83 -13.88 11.55
C LEU A 72 10.32 -13.64 12.97
N ASN A 73 11.22 -13.65 13.95
CA ASN A 73 10.85 -13.48 15.35
C ASN A 73 10.16 -12.13 15.61
N LYS A 74 10.64 -11.05 14.97
CA LYS A 74 10.01 -9.74 15.10
C LYS A 74 8.64 -9.68 14.40
N ALA A 75 8.50 -10.29 13.21
CA ALA A 75 7.22 -10.42 12.52
C ALA A 75 6.20 -11.18 13.38
N SER A 76 6.58 -12.36 13.90
CA SER A 76 5.74 -13.18 14.77
C SER A 76 5.32 -12.43 16.04
N ARG A 77 6.22 -11.66 16.65
CA ARG A 77 5.89 -10.79 17.79
C ARG A 77 4.82 -9.77 17.41
N TYR A 78 4.99 -9.06 16.30
CA TYR A 78 4.03 -8.04 15.85
C TYR A 78 2.67 -8.66 15.53
N MET A 79 2.66 -9.80 14.83
CA MET A 79 1.45 -10.55 14.50
C MET A 79 0.72 -11.02 15.76
N SER A 80 1.43 -11.58 16.75
CA SER A 80 0.79 -11.97 18.02
C SER A 80 0.21 -10.76 18.75
N THR A 81 0.95 -9.65 18.84
CA THR A 81 0.48 -8.45 19.54
C THR A 81 -0.81 -7.90 18.94
N VAL A 82 -0.93 -7.78 17.61
CA VAL A 82 -2.18 -7.31 17.00
C VAL A 82 -3.32 -8.32 17.15
N CYS A 83 -3.03 -9.62 17.26
CA CYS A 83 -4.03 -10.61 17.62
C CYS A 83 -4.54 -10.47 19.06
N ASP A 84 -3.69 -9.99 19.98
CA ASP A 84 -4.01 -9.78 21.39
C ASP A 84 -4.74 -8.45 21.66
N TYR A 85 -4.73 -7.51 20.72
CA TYR A 85 -5.53 -6.29 20.84
C TYR A 85 -7.02 -6.61 20.87
N GLU A 86 -7.71 -6.10 21.90
CA GLU A 86 -9.17 -6.19 22.01
C GLU A 86 -9.85 -5.57 20.79
N TYR A 87 -9.40 -4.37 20.40
CA TYR A 87 -9.90 -3.62 19.26
C TYR A 87 -8.77 -3.16 18.34
N TRP A 88 -9.07 -3.03 17.04
CA TRP A 88 -8.19 -2.39 16.06
C TRP A 88 -8.67 -0.97 15.77
N GLY A 89 -7.88 0.01 16.22
CA GLY A 89 -8.22 1.43 16.16
C GLY A 89 -8.63 2.00 17.51
N ASN A 90 -8.84 3.32 17.56
CA ASN A 90 -9.16 4.05 18.77
C ASN A 90 -10.23 5.12 18.49
N ALA A 91 -11.09 5.39 19.48
CA ALA A 91 -12.14 6.41 19.47
C ALA A 91 -13.26 6.25 18.43
N HIS A 92 -12.98 6.52 17.15
CA HIS A 92 -13.99 6.56 16.08
C HIS A 92 -13.80 5.41 15.10
N LEU A 93 -14.91 4.83 14.63
CA LEU A 93 -14.93 3.74 13.64
C LEU A 93 -13.96 2.58 14.00
N VAL A 94 -13.91 2.28 15.30
CA VAL A 94 -13.11 1.20 15.85
C VAL A 94 -13.50 -0.12 15.18
N ASN A 95 -12.52 -0.94 14.83
CA ASN A 95 -12.64 -2.20 14.11
C ASN A 95 -13.07 -2.15 12.64
N VAL A 96 -13.53 -1.01 12.13
CA VAL A 96 -14.21 -0.96 10.82
C VAL A 96 -13.57 -0.02 9.82
N ASP A 97 -12.45 0.62 10.15
CA ASP A 97 -11.83 1.65 9.30
C ASP A 97 -10.30 1.51 9.23
N LEU A 98 -9.61 2.56 8.76
CA LEU A 98 -8.19 2.63 8.43
C LEU A 98 -7.29 1.75 9.32
N SER A 99 -7.30 1.94 10.63
CA SER A 99 -6.45 1.18 11.55
C SER A 99 -6.68 -0.33 11.44
N ALA A 100 -7.95 -0.76 11.38
CA ALA A 100 -8.31 -2.16 11.22
C ALA A 100 -7.89 -2.69 9.85
N SER A 101 -8.09 -1.92 8.78
CA SER A 101 -7.73 -2.37 7.43
C SER A 101 -6.23 -2.54 7.22
N TRP A 102 -5.42 -1.57 7.67
CA TRP A 102 -3.96 -1.64 7.54
C TRP A 102 -3.41 -2.87 8.29
N ILE A 103 -3.91 -3.13 9.51
CA ILE A 103 -3.55 -4.35 10.26
C ILE A 103 -4.06 -5.60 9.54
N LEU A 104 -5.30 -5.60 9.07
CA LEU A 104 -5.90 -6.73 8.35
C LEU A 104 -5.07 -7.11 7.13
N PHE A 105 -4.67 -6.13 6.32
CA PHE A 105 -3.81 -6.30 5.16
C PHE A 105 -2.46 -6.93 5.54
N GLY A 106 -1.75 -6.29 6.47
CA GLY A 106 -0.43 -6.74 6.90
C GLY A 106 -0.42 -8.11 7.55
N LEU A 107 -1.40 -8.39 8.43
CA LEU A 107 -1.55 -9.69 9.08
C LEU A 107 -1.90 -10.79 8.09
N SER A 108 -2.69 -10.48 7.06
CA SER A 108 -3.02 -11.43 5.97
C SER A 108 -1.80 -11.83 5.17
N LEU A 109 -0.96 -10.86 4.77
CA LEU A 109 0.30 -11.15 4.09
C LEU A 109 1.28 -11.89 4.99
N GLY A 110 1.43 -11.47 6.25
CA GLY A 110 2.27 -12.17 7.23
C GLY A 110 1.83 -13.63 7.43
N TYR A 111 0.52 -13.88 7.56
CA TYR A 111 -0.05 -15.22 7.69
C TYR A 111 0.22 -16.07 6.44
N ASN A 112 0.00 -15.52 5.24
CA ASN A 112 0.24 -16.22 3.99
C ASN A 112 1.74 -16.50 3.75
N TRP A 113 2.60 -15.50 3.92
CA TRP A 113 4.02 -15.57 3.62
C TRP A 113 4.81 -16.42 4.62
N LEU A 114 4.46 -16.34 5.91
CA LEU A 114 5.15 -17.05 6.99
C LEU A 114 4.43 -18.35 7.38
N PHE A 115 3.39 -18.77 6.66
CA PHE A 115 2.53 -19.89 7.03
C PHE A 115 3.33 -21.13 7.47
N ASP A 116 4.33 -21.55 6.71
CA ASP A 116 5.10 -22.77 7.04
C ASP A 116 5.99 -22.65 8.28
N LYS A 117 6.22 -21.43 8.76
CA LYS A 117 7.09 -21.14 9.93
C LYS A 117 6.30 -20.91 11.21
N LEU A 118 5.00 -20.62 11.09
CA LEU A 118 4.12 -20.44 12.24
C LEU A 118 3.81 -21.79 12.92
N LYS A 119 3.79 -21.79 14.25
CA LYS A 119 3.31 -22.94 15.03
C LYS A 119 1.81 -23.12 14.83
N ILE A 120 1.32 -24.31 15.12
CA ILE A 120 -0.11 -24.65 14.94
C ILE A 120 -1.04 -23.71 15.73
N ASP A 121 -0.67 -23.35 16.96
CA ASP A 121 -1.48 -22.47 17.80
C ASP A 121 -1.42 -21.01 17.33
N GLU A 122 -0.27 -20.56 16.82
CA GLU A 122 -0.14 -19.25 16.19
C GLU A 122 -1.02 -19.16 14.94
N LYS A 123 -1.00 -20.18 14.07
CA LYS A 123 -1.88 -20.26 12.89
C LYS A 123 -3.35 -20.15 13.28
N LYS A 124 -3.79 -20.94 14.27
CA LYS A 124 -5.17 -20.92 14.76
C LYS A 124 -5.55 -19.55 15.32
N LYS A 125 -4.69 -18.92 16.12
CA LYS A 125 -4.92 -17.60 16.71
C LYS A 125 -5.05 -16.53 15.63
N ILE A 126 -4.12 -16.49 14.68
CA ILE A 126 -4.10 -15.51 13.59
C ILE A 126 -5.32 -15.71 12.68
N LEU A 127 -5.60 -16.94 12.27
CA LEU A 127 -6.78 -17.26 11.44
C LEU A 127 -8.08 -16.84 12.14
N SER A 128 -8.24 -17.14 13.43
CA SER A 128 -9.42 -16.71 14.20
C SER A 128 -9.56 -15.19 14.23
N LYS A 129 -8.46 -14.46 14.44
CA LYS A 129 -8.49 -12.99 14.43
C LYS A 129 -8.82 -12.41 13.06
N LEU A 130 -8.22 -12.94 11.98
CA LEU A 130 -8.49 -12.52 10.60
C LEU A 130 -9.97 -12.70 10.25
N LYS A 131 -10.55 -13.86 10.59
CA LYS A 131 -11.98 -14.16 10.38
C LYS A 131 -12.87 -13.18 11.14
N TYR A 132 -12.62 -13.02 12.44
CA TYR A 132 -13.38 -12.12 13.30
C TYR A 132 -13.39 -10.69 12.78
N GLN A 133 -12.21 -10.15 12.44
CA GLN A 133 -12.12 -8.78 11.99
C GLN A 133 -12.75 -8.58 10.60
N ALA A 134 -12.45 -9.47 9.65
CA ALA A 134 -12.99 -9.35 8.30
C ALA A 134 -14.51 -9.46 8.28
N ASP A 135 -15.10 -10.31 9.14
CA ASP A 135 -16.54 -10.39 9.32
C ASP A 135 -17.15 -9.08 9.84
N ILE A 136 -16.52 -8.44 10.84
CA ILE A 136 -16.96 -7.13 11.36
C ILE A 136 -16.90 -6.05 10.26
N MET A 137 -15.81 -6.02 9.50
CA MET A 137 -15.64 -5.04 8.42
C MET A 137 -16.65 -5.26 7.28
N LEU A 138 -16.91 -6.52 6.88
CA LEU A 138 -17.92 -6.84 5.88
C LEU A 138 -19.32 -6.47 6.36
N ASP A 139 -19.67 -6.83 7.60
CA ASP A 139 -20.97 -6.50 8.21
C ASP A 139 -21.19 -4.98 8.27
N TYR A 140 -20.17 -4.21 8.66
CA TYR A 140 -20.22 -2.75 8.64
C TYR A 140 -20.46 -2.20 7.23
N LYS A 141 -19.68 -2.67 6.24
CA LYS A 141 -19.82 -2.29 4.81
C LYS A 141 -21.24 -2.52 4.31
N GLN A 142 -21.87 -3.64 4.67
CA GLN A 142 -23.23 -4.00 4.26
C GLN A 142 -24.30 -3.19 4.99
N LYS A 143 -24.15 -2.95 6.30
CA LYS A 143 -25.12 -2.19 7.11
C LYS A 143 -25.12 -0.70 6.83
N THR A 144 -24.00 -0.16 6.36
CA THR A 144 -23.83 1.28 6.15
C THR A 144 -23.95 1.72 4.70
N VAL A 145 -24.40 0.85 3.79
CA VAL A 145 -24.58 1.19 2.36
C VAL A 145 -25.36 2.50 2.23
N GLY A 146 -24.82 3.44 1.46
CA GLY A 146 -25.35 4.79 1.28
C GLY A 146 -24.79 5.81 2.27
N ASN A 147 -23.97 5.38 3.24
CA ASN A 147 -23.39 6.23 4.28
C ASN A 147 -21.88 5.98 4.47
N GLY A 148 -21.12 7.05 4.61
CA GLY A 148 -19.70 7.01 4.95
C GLY A 148 -18.83 6.28 3.92
N TRP A 149 -17.70 5.74 4.36
CA TRP A 149 -16.70 5.12 3.46
C TRP A 149 -17.25 3.91 2.69
N SER A 150 -18.33 3.28 3.16
CA SER A 150 -18.92 2.09 2.55
C SER A 150 -19.38 2.30 1.10
N THR A 151 -19.73 3.53 0.72
CA THR A 151 -20.20 3.91 -0.62
C THR A 151 -19.58 5.18 -1.18
N ASN A 152 -18.66 5.83 -0.45
CA ASN A 152 -17.87 6.93 -1.00
C ASN A 152 -16.75 6.37 -1.90
N TYR A 153 -17.12 5.90 -3.09
CA TYR A 153 -16.21 5.18 -4.01
C TYR A 153 -15.01 6.00 -4.47
N TRP A 154 -15.05 7.32 -4.34
CA TRP A 154 -13.96 8.22 -4.68
C TRP A 154 -13.04 8.54 -3.50
N GLN A 155 -13.25 7.99 -2.29
CA GLN A 155 -12.56 8.46 -1.08
C GLN A 155 -11.58 7.44 -0.50
N ASN A 156 -10.45 7.89 0.05
CA ASN A 156 -9.37 7.01 0.50
C ASN A 156 -9.74 5.93 1.54
N HIS A 157 -10.68 6.18 2.47
CA HIS A 157 -11.10 5.16 3.44
C HIS A 157 -11.74 3.97 2.73
N ASN A 158 -12.52 4.20 1.66
CA ASN A 158 -13.11 3.13 0.87
C ASN A 158 -12.02 2.22 0.27
N TRP A 159 -11.05 2.83 -0.41
CA TRP A 159 -9.98 2.09 -1.09
C TRP A 159 -9.13 1.29 -0.10
N ILE A 160 -8.76 1.92 1.02
CA ILE A 160 -7.98 1.30 2.08
C ILE A 160 -8.75 0.11 2.68
N ASN A 161 -9.98 0.32 3.11
CA ASN A 161 -10.77 -0.71 3.80
C ASN A 161 -11.09 -1.90 2.91
N MET A 162 -11.48 -1.65 1.67
CA MET A 162 -11.80 -2.72 0.73
C MET A 162 -10.56 -3.49 0.26
N THR A 163 -9.37 -2.86 0.22
CA THR A 163 -8.13 -3.59 -0.10
C THR A 163 -7.71 -4.54 1.01
N GLY A 164 -7.79 -4.09 2.27
CA GLY A 164 -7.50 -4.97 3.42
C GLY A 164 -8.45 -6.16 3.47
N LEU A 165 -9.74 -5.91 3.24
CA LEU A 165 -10.77 -6.96 3.18
C LEU A 165 -10.50 -7.96 2.03
N ALA A 166 -10.16 -7.47 0.84
CA ALA A 166 -9.79 -8.31 -0.31
C ALA A 166 -8.57 -9.19 -0.01
N CYS A 167 -7.51 -8.61 0.55
CA CYS A 167 -6.28 -9.32 0.87
C CYS A 167 -6.52 -10.43 1.90
N CYS A 168 -7.31 -10.17 2.94
CA CYS A 168 -7.73 -11.19 3.89
C CYS A 168 -8.51 -12.31 3.19
N GLY A 169 -9.48 -11.94 2.34
CA GLY A 169 -10.23 -12.87 1.51
C GLY A 169 -9.34 -13.89 0.81
N TYR A 170 -8.36 -13.41 0.04
CA TYR A 170 -7.42 -14.28 -0.67
C TYR A 170 -6.50 -15.10 0.25
N ALA A 171 -6.11 -14.54 1.40
CA ALA A 171 -5.20 -15.21 2.33
C ALA A 171 -5.84 -16.41 3.05
N ILE A 172 -7.14 -16.37 3.34
CA ILE A 172 -7.80 -17.39 4.18
C ILE A 172 -8.92 -18.16 3.49
N ALA A 173 -9.18 -17.96 2.20
CA ALA A 173 -10.30 -18.60 1.49
C ALA A 173 -10.26 -20.14 1.52
N LYS A 174 -9.05 -20.75 1.62
CA LYS A 174 -8.90 -22.21 1.71
C LYS A 174 -9.37 -22.74 3.07
N GLU A 175 -9.08 -22.03 4.15
CA GLU A 175 -9.46 -22.40 5.52
C GLU A 175 -10.83 -21.83 5.96
N TYR A 176 -11.33 -20.81 5.27
CA TYR A 176 -12.61 -20.18 5.56
C TYR A 176 -13.35 -19.80 4.26
N PRO A 177 -14.21 -20.70 3.73
CA PRO A 177 -14.91 -20.47 2.46
C PRO A 177 -15.77 -19.20 2.41
N LYS A 178 -16.30 -18.72 3.55
CA LYS A 178 -17.03 -17.44 3.62
C LYS A 178 -16.16 -16.26 3.17
N ALA A 179 -14.84 -16.36 3.27
CA ALA A 179 -13.91 -15.32 2.83
C ALA A 179 -13.99 -15.03 1.32
N LEU A 180 -14.62 -15.90 0.52
CA LEU A 180 -14.97 -15.63 -0.86
C LEU A 180 -15.96 -14.45 -0.99
N GLU A 181 -16.80 -14.19 0.02
CA GLU A 181 -17.69 -13.03 0.07
C GLU A 181 -16.90 -11.72 0.18
N TYR A 182 -15.78 -11.71 0.92
CA TYR A 182 -14.88 -10.56 1.02
C TYR A 182 -14.31 -10.19 -0.35
N ILE A 183 -13.85 -11.19 -1.10
CA ILE A 183 -13.31 -11.03 -2.45
C ILE A 183 -14.40 -10.51 -3.39
N LYS A 184 -15.59 -11.11 -3.35
CA LYS A 184 -16.74 -10.72 -4.18
C LYS A 184 -17.16 -9.26 -3.92
N GLU A 185 -17.31 -8.87 -2.65
CA GLU A 185 -17.69 -7.51 -2.28
C GLU A 185 -16.61 -6.50 -2.69
N ALA A 186 -15.33 -6.82 -2.46
CA ALA A 186 -14.23 -5.96 -2.90
C ALA A 186 -14.22 -5.77 -4.42
N LYS A 187 -14.39 -6.84 -5.20
CA LYS A 187 -14.47 -6.74 -6.66
C LYS A 187 -15.64 -5.87 -7.12
N ALA A 188 -16.83 -6.07 -6.56
CA ALA A 188 -17.99 -5.23 -6.90
C ALA A 188 -17.75 -3.76 -6.54
N ASN A 189 -17.12 -3.49 -5.39
CA ASN A 189 -16.77 -2.13 -4.99
C ASN A 189 -15.74 -1.51 -5.94
N PHE A 190 -14.62 -2.18 -6.20
CA PHE A 190 -13.54 -1.61 -7.01
C PHE A 190 -13.91 -1.46 -8.49
N THR A 191 -14.81 -2.27 -9.04
CA THR A 191 -15.40 -2.00 -10.36
C THR A 191 -16.03 -0.61 -10.39
N LYS A 192 -16.87 -0.27 -9.39
CA LYS A 192 -17.48 1.07 -9.29
C LYS A 192 -16.44 2.16 -9.03
N VAL A 193 -15.44 1.90 -8.18
CA VAL A 193 -14.35 2.85 -7.91
C VAL A 193 -13.67 3.23 -9.21
N PHE A 194 -13.18 2.26 -10.00
CA PHE A 194 -12.45 2.56 -11.23
C PHE A 194 -13.34 3.14 -12.35
N GLU A 195 -14.65 2.93 -12.30
CA GLU A 195 -15.64 3.58 -13.20
C GLU A 195 -15.94 5.03 -12.81
N CYS A 196 -15.78 5.43 -11.55
CA CYS A 196 -16.11 6.77 -11.07
C CYS A 196 -14.89 7.69 -10.90
N LEU A 197 -13.66 7.18 -10.98
CA LEU A 197 -12.44 7.98 -10.83
C LEU A 197 -12.15 8.80 -12.09
N ALA A 198 -11.57 9.99 -11.90
CA ALA A 198 -11.27 10.94 -12.97
C ALA A 198 -10.33 10.33 -14.03
N ASP A 199 -10.77 10.36 -15.30
CA ASP A 199 -9.99 9.82 -16.41
C ASP A 199 -8.65 10.53 -16.61
N ASP A 200 -8.55 11.81 -16.23
CA ASP A 200 -7.31 12.60 -16.30
C ASP A 200 -6.30 12.29 -15.18
N GLY A 201 -6.66 11.38 -14.27
CA GLY A 201 -5.84 10.91 -13.15
C GLY A 201 -5.79 11.87 -11.96
N SER A 202 -6.53 12.98 -12.00
CA SER A 202 -6.55 13.94 -10.91
C SER A 202 -7.29 13.41 -9.68
N ASN A 203 -6.84 13.82 -8.50
CA ASN A 203 -7.43 13.39 -7.23
C ASN A 203 -8.03 14.59 -6.50
N TYR A 204 -9.35 14.59 -6.29
CA TYR A 204 -10.04 15.70 -5.65
C TYR A 204 -9.67 15.89 -4.18
N GLU A 205 -9.16 14.85 -3.48
CA GLU A 205 -8.67 14.97 -2.09
C GLU A 205 -7.29 15.66 -2.02
N GLY A 206 -6.68 15.95 -3.17
CA GLY A 206 -5.36 16.54 -3.26
C GLY A 206 -4.23 15.53 -3.17
N VAL A 207 -2.99 16.01 -3.30
CA VAL A 207 -1.81 15.13 -3.40
C VAL A 207 -1.50 14.39 -2.09
N THR A 208 -1.78 14.99 -0.92
CA THR A 208 -1.59 14.32 0.37
C THR A 208 -2.38 13.02 0.44
N TYR A 209 -3.65 13.05 0.03
CA TYR A 209 -4.54 11.89 0.07
C TYR A 209 -4.44 11.01 -1.18
N TRP A 210 -3.94 11.54 -2.30
CA TRP A 210 -3.40 10.72 -3.37
C TRP A 210 -2.26 9.82 -2.86
N ARG A 211 -1.33 10.37 -2.08
CA ARG A 211 -0.23 9.60 -1.48
C ARG A 211 -0.74 8.61 -0.42
N TYR A 212 -1.69 9.03 0.42
CA TYR A 212 -2.22 8.19 1.48
C TYR A 212 -3.12 7.05 0.97
N GLY A 213 -4.13 7.39 0.18
CA GLY A 213 -5.16 6.49 -0.31
C GLY A 213 -4.88 5.93 -1.69
N GLY A 214 -4.36 6.75 -2.61
CA GLY A 214 -4.15 6.36 -4.01
C GLY A 214 -3.22 5.16 -4.15
N MET A 215 -2.23 5.00 -3.26
CA MET A 215 -1.40 3.79 -3.19
C MET A 215 -2.23 2.50 -3.09
N TRP A 216 -3.35 2.52 -2.38
CA TRP A 216 -4.20 1.34 -2.19
C TRP A 216 -4.97 0.93 -3.44
N LEU A 217 -5.21 1.86 -4.37
CA LEU A 217 -5.72 1.52 -5.71
C LEU A 217 -4.71 0.67 -6.48
N PHE A 218 -3.41 1.02 -6.38
CA PHE A 218 -2.32 0.24 -6.99
C PHE A 218 -2.14 -1.12 -6.32
N VAL A 219 -2.18 -1.17 -4.98
CA VAL A 219 -2.10 -2.43 -4.21
C VAL A 219 -3.25 -3.36 -4.59
N TYR A 220 -4.49 -2.87 -4.63
CA TYR A 220 -5.63 -3.69 -5.01
C TYR A 220 -5.56 -4.17 -6.47
N ALA A 221 -5.21 -3.27 -7.41
CA ALA A 221 -5.09 -3.64 -8.81
C ALA A 221 -4.02 -4.72 -9.02
N ASP A 222 -2.89 -4.63 -8.31
CA ASP A 222 -1.84 -5.64 -8.35
C ASP A 222 -2.28 -6.96 -7.70
N LEU A 223 -2.95 -6.90 -6.55
CA LEU A 223 -3.52 -8.06 -5.86
C LEU A 223 -4.49 -8.81 -6.77
N LEU A 224 -5.47 -8.12 -7.35
CA LEU A 224 -6.47 -8.74 -8.22
C LEU A 224 -5.83 -9.34 -9.48
N ASN A 225 -4.84 -8.65 -10.07
CA ASN A 225 -4.10 -9.19 -11.20
C ASN A 225 -3.28 -10.44 -10.82
N ASN A 226 -2.59 -10.42 -9.68
CA ASN A 226 -1.83 -11.57 -9.17
C ASN A 226 -2.72 -12.78 -8.88
N ARG A 227 -3.94 -12.57 -8.36
CA ARG A 227 -4.83 -13.66 -7.94
C ARG A 227 -5.77 -14.18 -9.02
N GLU A 228 -6.21 -13.31 -9.92
CA GLU A 228 -7.24 -13.65 -10.91
C GLU A 228 -6.88 -13.23 -12.35
N GLY A 229 -5.73 -12.57 -12.59
CA GLY A 229 -5.34 -12.08 -13.92
C GLY A 229 -6.16 -10.90 -14.43
N ILE A 230 -6.99 -10.28 -13.59
CA ILE A 230 -7.78 -9.11 -13.96
C ILE A 230 -6.91 -7.86 -13.76
N ASN A 231 -6.43 -7.31 -14.86
CA ASN A 231 -5.48 -6.20 -14.86
C ASN A 231 -6.17 -4.83 -15.02
N TRP A 232 -6.36 -4.11 -13.91
CA TRP A 232 -6.93 -2.75 -13.92
C TRP A 232 -5.98 -1.67 -14.44
N PHE A 233 -4.67 -1.90 -14.42
CA PHE A 233 -3.70 -0.95 -15.00
C PHE A 233 -3.92 -0.77 -16.51
N LEU A 234 -4.46 -1.77 -17.20
CA LEU A 234 -4.80 -1.68 -18.63
C LEU A 234 -6.18 -1.08 -18.91
N LYS A 235 -7.05 -0.96 -17.89
CA LYS A 235 -8.46 -0.59 -18.05
C LYS A 235 -8.79 0.79 -17.48
N SER A 236 -8.12 1.19 -16.40
CA SER A 236 -8.40 2.45 -15.70
C SER A 236 -7.53 3.58 -16.26
N ASN A 237 -8.17 4.61 -16.84
CA ASN A 237 -7.48 5.83 -17.25
C ASN A 237 -6.93 6.59 -16.04
N TYR A 238 -7.63 6.57 -14.90
CA TYR A 238 -7.12 7.15 -13.65
C TYR A 238 -5.73 6.58 -13.32
N LEU A 239 -5.59 5.25 -13.21
CA LEU A 239 -4.30 4.62 -12.90
C LEU A 239 -3.23 4.96 -13.95
N LYS A 240 -3.63 5.05 -15.22
CA LYS A 240 -2.75 5.41 -16.34
C LYS A 240 -2.30 6.87 -16.31
N ASN A 241 -3.01 7.78 -15.66
CA ASN A 241 -2.70 9.22 -15.73
C ASN A 241 -2.29 9.83 -14.38
N THR A 242 -2.60 9.18 -13.27
CA THR A 242 -2.50 9.77 -11.93
C THR A 242 -1.06 10.05 -11.46
N PHE A 243 -0.07 9.34 -11.99
CA PHE A 243 1.34 9.69 -11.79
C PHE A 243 1.63 11.13 -12.21
N TYR A 244 1.10 11.53 -13.37
CA TYR A 244 1.34 12.88 -13.87
C TYR A 244 0.54 13.93 -13.10
N TYR A 245 -0.63 13.60 -12.55
CA TYR A 245 -1.27 14.47 -11.56
C TYR A 245 -0.32 14.77 -10.41
N ARG A 246 0.26 13.72 -9.79
CA ARG A 246 1.23 13.91 -8.73
C ARG A 246 2.44 14.74 -9.20
N LEU A 247 3.06 14.40 -10.33
CA LEU A 247 4.27 15.07 -10.80
C LEU A 247 4.05 16.58 -11.01
N TYR A 248 2.95 16.96 -11.66
CA TYR A 248 2.66 18.37 -11.98
C TYR A 248 2.17 19.18 -10.77
N GLN A 249 1.79 18.52 -9.68
CA GLN A 249 1.50 19.13 -8.39
C GLN A 249 2.75 19.28 -7.51
N SER A 250 3.93 19.44 -8.11
CA SER A 250 5.19 19.63 -7.39
C SER A 250 5.70 21.06 -7.48
N ALA A 251 6.45 21.49 -6.47
CA ALA A 251 7.31 22.67 -6.56
C ALA A 251 8.47 22.42 -7.55
N SER A 252 9.19 23.49 -7.94
CA SER A 252 10.21 23.47 -9.00
C SER A 252 11.31 22.41 -8.82
N ILE A 253 11.78 22.17 -7.60
CA ILE A 253 12.80 21.16 -7.30
C ILE A 253 12.22 19.77 -6.96
N LEU A 254 10.91 19.59 -7.14
CA LEU A 254 10.14 18.36 -7.00
C LEU A 254 9.97 17.79 -5.59
N ASN A 255 10.67 18.30 -4.57
CA ASN A 255 10.64 17.76 -3.20
C ASN A 255 9.38 18.12 -2.39
N ARG A 256 8.55 19.04 -2.87
CA ARG A 256 7.36 19.55 -2.17
C ARG A 256 6.16 19.54 -3.09
N GLN A 257 4.97 19.43 -2.51
CA GLN A 257 3.71 19.55 -3.22
C GLN A 257 3.17 20.99 -3.26
N LEU A 258 2.34 21.26 -4.27
CA LEU A 258 1.39 22.36 -4.23
C LEU A 258 0.23 21.99 -3.30
N ASN A 259 -0.30 22.97 -2.57
CA ASN A 259 -1.32 22.73 -1.56
C ASN A 259 -2.70 22.98 -2.16
N PHE A 260 -3.44 21.90 -2.37
CA PHE A 260 -4.85 21.86 -2.73
C PHE A 260 -5.50 20.66 -2.01
N GLY A 261 -6.77 20.79 -1.61
CA GLY A 261 -7.42 19.84 -0.72
C GLY A 261 -6.88 19.90 0.71
N ASP A 262 -7.24 18.90 1.52
CA ASP A 262 -6.78 18.79 2.90
C ASP A 262 -5.28 18.44 2.93
N CYS A 263 -4.47 19.41 3.33
CA CYS A 263 -3.02 19.31 3.41
C CYS A 263 -2.49 19.96 4.69
N HIS A 264 -1.68 19.21 5.45
CA HIS A 264 -1.20 19.62 6.76
C HIS A 264 0.21 20.23 6.72
N ASP A 265 0.89 20.10 5.57
CA ASP A 265 2.26 20.54 5.31
C ASP A 265 2.50 20.72 3.79
N ARG A 266 3.76 20.89 3.39
CA ARG A 266 4.22 21.02 1.99
C ARG A 266 4.91 19.74 1.48
N TYR A 267 4.90 18.69 2.28
CA TYR A 267 5.47 17.36 2.02
C TYR A 267 4.31 16.36 1.94
N SER A 268 4.50 15.09 2.32
CA SER A 268 3.43 14.09 2.40
C SER A 268 2.84 13.71 1.03
N SER A 269 3.66 13.76 0.00
CA SER A 269 3.23 13.75 -1.38
C SER A 269 3.89 12.63 -2.19
N HIS A 270 5.08 12.19 -1.79
CA HIS A 270 5.79 11.16 -2.53
C HIS A 270 5.38 9.75 -2.11
N SER A 271 5.28 8.87 -3.11
CA SER A 271 5.24 7.42 -2.92
C SER A 271 6.16 6.77 -3.94
N ILE A 272 7.34 6.33 -3.50
CA ILE A 272 8.33 5.66 -4.36
C ILE A 272 7.75 4.36 -4.92
N ALA A 273 7.00 3.62 -4.09
CA ALA A 273 6.34 2.40 -4.48
C ALA A 273 5.40 2.62 -5.67
N VAL A 274 4.50 3.62 -5.59
CA VAL A 274 3.58 3.92 -6.70
C VAL A 274 4.33 4.32 -7.97
N TYR A 275 5.42 5.10 -7.86
CA TYR A 275 6.23 5.48 -9.02
C TYR A 275 6.86 4.26 -9.70
N TYR A 276 7.43 3.34 -8.93
CA TYR A 276 8.00 2.12 -9.47
C TYR A 276 6.95 1.20 -10.08
N LYS A 277 5.78 1.05 -9.44
CA LYS A 277 4.69 0.27 -10.04
C LYS A 277 4.19 0.87 -11.33
N TYR A 278 4.03 2.19 -11.37
CA TYR A 278 3.63 2.89 -12.58
C TYR A 278 4.68 2.72 -13.70
N ALA A 279 5.97 2.91 -13.36
CA ALA A 279 7.08 2.69 -14.29
C ALA A 279 7.07 1.28 -14.87
N SER A 280 6.95 0.24 -14.03
CA SER A 280 6.95 -1.16 -14.47
C SER A 280 5.73 -1.49 -15.33
N MET A 281 4.55 -0.96 -14.99
CA MET A 281 3.30 -1.29 -15.71
C MET A 281 3.18 -0.60 -17.06
N TYR A 282 3.72 0.61 -17.20
CA TYR A 282 3.57 1.44 -18.40
C TYR A 282 4.87 1.65 -19.18
N ASN A 283 5.98 1.04 -18.74
CA ASN A 283 7.33 1.30 -19.24
C ASN A 283 7.64 2.82 -19.24
N ASP A 284 7.28 3.49 -18.14
CA ASP A 284 7.35 4.94 -18.02
C ASP A 284 8.66 5.37 -17.34
N GLY A 285 9.60 5.81 -18.17
CA GLY A 285 10.90 6.30 -17.72
C GLY A 285 10.86 7.56 -16.85
N TYR A 286 9.82 8.37 -16.92
CA TYR A 286 9.69 9.57 -16.08
C TYR A 286 9.33 9.19 -14.64
N ALA A 287 8.44 8.21 -14.48
CA ALA A 287 8.12 7.64 -13.17
C ALA A 287 9.33 6.94 -12.56
N GLN A 288 10.13 6.24 -13.39
CA GLN A 288 11.39 5.63 -12.96
C GLN A 288 12.37 6.69 -12.43
N THR A 289 12.57 7.78 -13.18
CA THR A 289 13.43 8.91 -12.79
C THR A 289 12.96 9.54 -11.48
N LEU A 290 11.65 9.80 -11.32
CA LEU A 290 11.13 10.40 -10.08
C LEU A 290 11.29 9.46 -8.88
N GLY A 291 11.02 8.16 -9.06
CA GLY A 291 11.22 7.15 -8.02
C GLY A 291 12.66 7.12 -7.52
N ASN A 292 13.63 7.10 -8.43
CA ASN A 292 15.05 7.11 -8.09
C ASN A 292 15.48 8.43 -7.43
N LEU A 293 15.06 9.58 -7.97
CA LEU A 293 15.36 10.89 -7.38
C LEU A 293 14.88 10.99 -5.94
N VAL A 294 13.64 10.56 -5.68
CA VAL A 294 13.07 10.61 -4.31
C VAL A 294 13.82 9.65 -3.41
N LEU A 295 14.07 8.41 -3.85
CA LEU A 295 14.82 7.43 -3.06
C LEU A 295 16.22 7.94 -2.67
N ASP A 296 16.93 8.57 -3.61
CA ASP A 296 18.32 8.99 -3.41
C ASP A 296 18.48 10.31 -2.68
N LYS A 297 17.56 11.25 -2.89
CA LYS A 297 17.74 12.63 -2.45
C LYS A 297 16.71 13.07 -1.41
N TYR A 298 15.46 12.64 -1.54
CA TYR A 298 14.35 13.20 -0.77
C TYR A 298 13.73 12.25 0.25
N LEU A 299 14.10 10.97 0.29
CA LEU A 299 13.48 9.95 1.15
C LEU A 299 13.38 10.39 2.61
N TYR A 300 14.52 10.79 3.20
CA TYR A 300 14.57 11.19 4.60
C TYR A 300 13.99 12.58 4.84
N GLU A 301 14.19 13.52 3.91
CA GLU A 301 13.54 14.84 3.98
C GLU A 301 12.02 14.68 4.05
N GLU A 302 11.44 13.91 3.13
CA GLU A 302 10.01 13.60 3.07
C GLU A 302 9.55 12.92 4.36
N GLN A 303 10.27 11.90 4.85
CA GLN A 303 9.90 11.19 6.08
C GLN A 303 9.84 12.10 7.31
N TYR A 304 10.85 12.97 7.48
CA TYR A 304 10.98 13.78 8.69
C TYR A 304 10.11 15.04 8.66
N GLN A 305 9.81 15.56 7.48
CA GLN A 305 8.97 16.75 7.32
C GLN A 305 7.47 16.41 7.16
N SER A 306 7.15 15.20 6.69
CA SER A 306 5.76 14.76 6.52
C SER A 306 5.05 14.56 7.85
N LYS A 307 3.87 15.18 7.98
CA LYS A 307 2.92 14.95 9.09
C LYS A 307 2.01 13.76 8.84
N LEU A 308 1.92 13.28 7.60
CA LEU A 308 1.13 12.10 7.24
C LEU A 308 1.80 10.82 7.78
N LYS A 309 0.99 9.94 8.39
CA LYS A 309 1.44 8.65 8.94
C LYS A 309 0.58 7.51 8.38
N PRO A 310 1.15 6.34 8.05
CA PRO A 310 2.58 6.01 8.15
C PRO A 310 3.37 6.78 7.08
N GLY A 311 4.61 7.16 7.42
CA GLY A 311 5.48 7.91 6.52
C GLY A 311 6.02 7.05 5.37
N ILE A 312 6.72 7.68 4.44
CA ILE A 312 7.24 7.04 3.21
C ILE A 312 8.18 5.86 3.50
N LEU A 313 8.85 5.84 4.66
CA LEU A 313 9.79 4.76 4.99
C LEU A 313 9.15 3.36 5.00
N PHE A 314 7.86 3.26 5.32
CA PHE A 314 7.16 1.99 5.41
C PHE A 314 6.90 1.35 4.04
N GLU A 315 7.05 2.08 2.94
CA GLU A 315 6.76 1.58 1.58
C GLU A 315 7.83 0.60 1.05
N ALA A 316 8.94 0.39 1.78
CA ALA A 316 10.13 -0.33 1.33
C ALA A 316 9.89 -1.71 0.72
N GLY A 317 8.95 -2.50 1.26
CA GLY A 317 8.60 -3.79 0.69
C GLY A 317 7.95 -3.68 -0.69
N PHE A 318 7.04 -2.72 -0.89
CA PHE A 318 6.47 -2.44 -2.19
C PHE A 318 7.46 -1.77 -3.14
N GLU A 319 8.33 -0.89 -2.64
CA GLU A 319 9.44 -0.33 -3.43
C GLU A 319 10.27 -1.46 -4.07
N LEU A 320 10.59 -2.51 -3.29
CA LEU A 320 11.31 -3.69 -3.79
C LEU A 320 10.47 -4.53 -4.76
N LEU A 321 9.21 -4.85 -4.42
CA LEU A 321 8.37 -5.72 -5.24
C LEU A 321 8.06 -5.09 -6.60
N TRP A 322 7.86 -3.77 -6.65
CA TRP A 322 7.38 -3.07 -7.84
C TRP A 322 8.46 -2.43 -8.71
N TYR A 323 9.71 -2.34 -8.25
CA TYR A 323 10.81 -1.84 -9.07
C TYR A 323 11.10 -2.73 -10.28
N ASP A 324 11.22 -2.17 -11.48
CA ASP A 324 11.68 -2.90 -12.67
C ASP A 324 12.92 -2.23 -13.23
N ALA A 325 14.04 -2.94 -13.20
CA ALA A 325 15.33 -2.42 -13.64
C ALA A 325 15.44 -2.25 -15.17
N ASN A 326 14.51 -2.80 -15.94
CA ASN A 326 14.52 -2.69 -17.40
C ASN A 326 13.90 -1.38 -17.90
N VAL A 327 13.19 -0.65 -17.04
CA VAL A 327 12.62 0.65 -17.39
C VAL A 327 13.75 1.68 -17.43
N LEU A 328 14.00 2.23 -18.61
CA LEU A 328 15.02 3.25 -18.81
C LEU A 328 14.52 4.62 -18.34
N GLU A 329 15.32 5.30 -17.52
CA GLU A 329 15.04 6.66 -17.06
C GLU A 329 14.96 7.65 -18.22
N LYS A 330 14.04 8.61 -18.10
CA LYS A 330 13.88 9.73 -19.06
C LYS A 330 13.97 11.06 -18.35
N SER A 331 14.42 12.10 -19.05
CA SER A 331 14.54 13.43 -18.45
C SER A 331 13.16 14.04 -18.20
N LEU A 332 12.91 14.50 -16.96
CA LEU A 332 11.66 15.17 -16.61
C LEU A 332 11.49 16.54 -17.30
N GLU A 333 12.54 17.05 -17.96
CA GLU A 333 12.54 18.26 -18.79
C GLU A 333 11.91 18.03 -20.18
N GLU A 334 11.82 16.78 -20.64
CA GLU A 334 11.14 16.43 -21.90
C GLU A 334 9.61 16.57 -21.81
N LEU A 335 9.08 16.66 -20.58
CA LEU A 335 7.66 16.77 -20.32
C LEU A 335 7.15 18.21 -20.55
N PRO A 336 5.92 18.40 -21.07
CA PRO A 336 5.34 19.72 -21.25
C PRO A 336 5.36 20.55 -19.96
N LEU A 337 5.63 21.85 -20.07
CA LEU A 337 5.64 22.75 -18.91
C LEU A 337 4.23 22.97 -18.34
N VAL A 338 3.20 22.91 -19.19
CA VAL A 338 1.80 23.13 -18.80
C VAL A 338 1.05 21.82 -18.88
N ARG A 339 0.25 21.51 -17.85
CA ARG A 339 -0.73 20.41 -17.89
C ARG A 339 -2.05 20.89 -17.30
N LYS A 340 -3.13 20.45 -17.94
CA LYS A 340 -4.51 20.68 -17.51
C LYS A 340 -5.10 19.38 -16.98
N PHE A 341 -5.84 19.48 -15.89
CA PHE A 341 -6.67 18.44 -15.30
C PHE A 341 -8.11 18.94 -15.35
N ASP A 342 -8.83 18.54 -16.38
CA ASP A 342 -10.17 19.04 -16.70
C ASP A 342 -11.20 18.69 -15.63
N ASP A 343 -11.08 17.51 -15.02
CA ASP A 343 -12.04 17.03 -14.00
C ASP A 343 -12.08 17.97 -12.78
N LEU A 344 -10.91 18.45 -12.35
CA LEU A 344 -10.79 19.44 -11.27
C LEU A 344 -10.82 20.90 -11.75
N GLY A 345 -10.84 21.16 -13.06
CA GLY A 345 -10.66 22.51 -13.60
C GLY A 345 -9.31 23.14 -13.24
N LEU A 346 -8.25 22.32 -13.16
CA LEU A 346 -6.95 22.68 -12.60
C LEU A 346 -5.88 22.82 -13.68
N VAL A 347 -5.10 23.90 -13.64
CA VAL A 347 -3.96 24.14 -14.53
C VAL A 347 -2.67 24.22 -13.71
N CYS A 348 -1.68 23.43 -14.10
CA CYS A 348 -0.36 23.41 -13.48
C CYS A 348 0.70 23.87 -14.47
N ILE A 349 1.59 24.76 -14.01
CA ILE A 349 2.70 25.29 -14.79
C ILE A 349 4.00 24.98 -14.04
N ARG A 350 4.89 24.24 -14.70
CA ARG A 350 6.25 23.95 -14.26
C ARG A 350 7.19 24.97 -14.92
N ASN A 351 8.23 25.37 -14.19
CA ASN A 351 9.28 26.28 -14.67
C ASN A 351 10.61 25.54 -14.76
#